data_AF-A0A1I3GPD9-F1
#
_entry.id   AF-A0A1I3GPD9-F1
#
_cell.length_a   1.000
_cell.length_b   1.000
_cell.length_c   1.000
_cell.angle_alpha   90.00
_cell.angle_beta   90.00
_cell.angle_gamma   90.00
#
_symmetry.space_group_name_H-M   'P 1'
#
loop_
_entity.id
_entity.type
_entity.pdbx_description
1 polymer ?
#
loop_
_entity_poly.entity_id
_entity_poly.type
_entity_poly.pdbx_seq_one_letter_code
_entity_poly.pdbx_strand_id
1 'polypeptide(L)'
;MSRIPALCIAALMAVGSTQVLADARSHAADAERFLQLANADKLAVPVYAQVQQMFAQRFAETKAPESKKAVLESYQAKANAELDKAVGWDKLKPDMVKLYTSNFSEQELKDLIAFYQSPLGQKVLKQMPALTAQSAQITQAKLESAVPAVNKLLTDMGSELGAKKP
;
A
#
# COMPACT_ATOMS: atom_id res chain seq x y z
N MET A 1 -61.30 -34.96 19.29
CA MET A 1 -60.83 -33.65 19.78
C MET A 1 -59.46 -33.84 20.41
N SER A 2 -58.38 -33.46 19.72
CA SER A 2 -57.09 -33.23 20.40
C SER A 2 -56.31 -32.22 19.56
N ARG A 3 -56.06 -31.04 20.15
CA ARG A 3 -55.49 -29.86 19.50
C ARG A 3 -53.97 -29.89 19.68
N ILE A 4 -53.23 -29.93 18.58
CA ILE A 4 -51.76 -29.82 18.56
C ILE A 4 -51.40 -28.35 18.85
N PRO A 5 -50.53 -28.03 19.83
CA PRO A 5 -50.20 -26.66 20.14
C PRO A 5 -49.20 -26.13 19.11
N ALA A 6 -49.66 -25.16 18.31
CA ALA A 6 -48.87 -24.38 17.36
C ALA A 6 -47.98 -23.35 18.07
N LEU A 7 -47.05 -23.80 18.92
CA LEU A 7 -46.26 -22.91 19.78
C LEU A 7 -44.78 -23.32 19.82
N CYS A 8 -44.16 -23.56 18.66
CA CYS A 8 -42.71 -23.77 18.56
C CYS A 8 -42.03 -23.06 17.37
N ILE A 9 -42.74 -22.29 16.54
CA ILE A 9 -42.15 -21.72 15.30
C ILE A 9 -41.48 -20.35 15.53
N ALA A 10 -41.73 -19.66 16.65
CA ALA A 10 -41.19 -18.32 16.88
C ALA A 10 -39.72 -18.26 17.37
N ALA A 11 -39.10 -19.38 17.75
CA ALA A 11 -37.75 -19.38 18.35
C ALA A 11 -36.60 -19.61 17.36
N LEU A 12 -36.88 -19.90 16.09
CA LEU A 12 -35.84 -20.29 15.11
C LEU A 12 -35.27 -19.14 14.27
N MET A 13 -35.82 -17.93 14.35
CA MET A 13 -35.35 -16.79 13.53
C MET A 13 -34.26 -15.93 14.19
N ALA A 14 -33.88 -16.20 15.44
CA ALA A 14 -32.84 -15.44 16.14
C ALA A 14 -31.41 -15.99 15.97
N VAL A 15 -31.25 -17.20 15.39
CA VAL A 15 -29.94 -17.88 15.28
C VAL A 15 -29.17 -17.49 14.01
N GLY A 16 -29.84 -16.96 12.98
CA GLY A 16 -29.19 -16.59 11.71
C GLY A 16 -28.36 -15.31 11.79
N SER A 17 -28.74 -14.35 12.63
CA SER A 17 -28.08 -13.03 12.69
C SER A 17 -26.70 -13.07 13.36
N THR A 18 -26.45 -14.04 14.24
CA THR A 18 -25.17 -14.15 14.96
C THR A 18 -24.08 -14.77 14.10
N GLN A 19 -24.42 -15.71 13.22
CA GLN A 19 -23.46 -16.36 12.32
C GLN A 19 -22.93 -15.40 11.25
N VAL A 20 -23.82 -14.62 10.62
CA VAL A 20 -23.44 -13.62 9.62
C VAL A 20 -22.55 -12.51 10.21
N LEU A 21 -22.85 -12.09 11.45
CA LEU A 21 -22.04 -11.07 12.14
C LEU A 21 -20.67 -11.62 12.57
N ALA A 22 -20.61 -12.90 12.95
CA ALA A 22 -19.37 -13.57 13.31
C ALA A 22 -18.45 -13.78 12.10
N ASP A 23 -19.01 -14.20 10.96
CA ASP A 23 -18.30 -14.36 9.68
C ASP A 23 -17.71 -13.03 9.19
N ALA A 24 -18.54 -11.97 9.13
CA ALA A 24 -18.06 -10.63 8.76
C ALA A 24 -16.94 -10.11 9.68
N ARG A 25 -17.00 -10.42 10.98
CA ARG A 25 -15.96 -10.04 11.95
C ARG A 25 -14.68 -10.87 11.77
N SER A 26 -14.81 -12.15 11.49
CA SER A 26 -13.69 -13.06 11.19
C SER A 26 -12.96 -12.60 9.92
N HIS A 27 -13.72 -12.35 8.86
CA HIS A 27 -13.22 -11.88 7.59
C HIS A 27 -12.46 -10.55 7.71
N ALA A 28 -13.01 -9.56 8.43
CA ALA A 28 -12.33 -8.29 8.67
C ALA A 28 -11.05 -8.44 9.50
N ALA A 29 -11.04 -9.37 10.47
CA ALA A 29 -9.86 -9.64 11.29
C ALA A 29 -8.74 -10.30 10.46
N ASP A 30 -9.07 -11.20 9.55
CA ASP A 30 -8.11 -11.81 8.64
C ASP A 30 -7.52 -10.76 7.68
N ALA A 31 -8.35 -9.87 7.13
CA ALA A 31 -7.85 -8.76 6.31
C ALA A 31 -6.88 -7.85 7.09
N GLU A 32 -7.21 -7.48 8.33
CA GLU A 32 -6.31 -6.68 9.18
C GLU A 32 -4.99 -7.42 9.44
N ARG A 33 -5.05 -8.72 9.74
CA ARG A 33 -3.86 -9.54 9.98
C ARG A 33 -2.98 -9.67 8.75
N PHE A 34 -3.58 -9.87 7.57
CA PHE A 34 -2.87 -9.87 6.30
C PHE A 34 -2.16 -8.54 6.06
N LEU A 35 -2.87 -7.41 6.24
CA LEU A 35 -2.33 -6.07 6.06
C LEU A 35 -1.12 -5.79 6.96
N GLN A 36 -1.17 -6.23 8.21
CA GLN A 36 -0.04 -6.14 9.14
C GLN A 36 1.16 -6.98 8.68
N LEU A 37 0.94 -8.22 8.23
CA LEU A 37 2.01 -9.08 7.68
C LEU A 37 2.64 -8.47 6.43
N ALA A 38 1.83 -7.83 5.59
CA ALA A 38 2.27 -7.13 4.39
C ALA A 38 2.95 -5.77 4.68
N ASN A 39 3.05 -5.35 5.95
CA ASN A 39 3.57 -4.04 6.38
C ASN A 39 2.80 -2.86 5.78
N ALA A 40 1.47 -2.96 5.68
CA ALA A 40 0.64 -1.89 5.14
C ALA A 40 0.70 -0.58 5.98
N ASP A 41 1.06 -0.69 7.26
CA ASP A 41 1.35 0.45 8.14
C ASP A 41 2.50 1.32 7.64
N LYS A 42 3.41 0.76 6.82
CA LYS A 42 4.57 1.47 6.27
C LYS A 42 4.30 2.18 4.96
N LEU A 43 3.11 2.02 4.37
CA LEU A 43 2.78 2.63 3.07
C LEU A 43 2.90 4.16 3.08
N ALA A 44 2.60 4.78 4.21
CA ALA A 44 2.69 6.24 4.34
C ALA A 44 4.11 6.73 4.60
N VAL A 45 5.05 5.88 5.07
CA VAL A 45 6.41 6.30 5.50
C VAL A 45 7.15 7.15 4.46
N PRO A 46 7.14 6.84 3.14
CA PRO A 46 7.79 7.69 2.14
C PRO A 46 7.22 9.11 2.10
N VAL A 47 5.93 9.29 2.38
CA VAL A 47 5.28 10.62 2.44
C VAL A 47 5.82 11.43 3.62
N TYR A 48 5.97 10.80 4.80
CA TYR A 48 6.57 11.46 5.97
C TYR A 48 8.01 11.90 5.68
N ALA A 49 8.81 11.01 5.08
CA ALA A 49 10.19 11.31 4.72
C ALA A 49 10.29 12.47 3.72
N GLN A 50 9.43 12.49 2.70
CA GLN A 50 9.37 13.56 1.71
C GLN A 50 9.03 14.92 2.34
N VAL A 51 8.04 14.96 3.24
CA VAL A 51 7.68 16.19 3.95
C VAL A 51 8.83 16.65 4.85
N GLN A 52 9.47 15.76 5.59
CA GLN A 52 10.62 16.10 6.42
C GLN A 52 11.78 16.67 5.59
N GLN A 53 12.06 16.07 4.44
CA GLN A 53 13.08 16.56 3.50
C GLN A 53 12.74 17.96 2.98
N MET A 54 11.47 18.23 2.67
CA MET A 54 11.03 19.56 2.23
C MET A 54 11.32 20.63 3.30
N PHE A 55 11.02 20.35 4.57
CA PHE A 55 11.36 21.27 5.67
C PHE A 55 12.88 21.45 5.83
N ALA A 56 13.65 20.36 5.74
CA ALA A 56 15.10 20.42 5.85
C ALA A 56 15.72 21.24 4.70
N GLN A 57 15.22 21.09 3.48
CA GLN A 57 15.64 21.87 2.32
C GLN A 57 15.33 23.35 2.52
N ARG A 58 14.11 23.71 2.96
CA ARG A 58 13.75 25.09 3.27
C ARG A 58 14.65 25.70 4.34
N PHE A 59 14.95 24.96 5.40
CA PHE A 59 15.87 25.42 6.44
C PHE A 59 17.27 25.71 5.87
N ALA A 60 17.80 24.81 5.04
CA ALA A 60 19.09 25.02 4.38
C ALA A 60 19.08 26.24 3.42
N GLU A 61 18.01 26.43 2.65
CA GLU A 61 17.84 27.58 1.74
C GLU A 61 17.89 28.93 2.49
N THR A 62 17.34 28.98 3.71
CA THR A 62 17.40 30.20 4.54
C THR A 62 18.77 30.52 5.11
N LYS A 63 19.76 29.61 4.97
CA LYS A 63 21.09 29.69 5.60
C LYS A 63 21.00 29.94 7.11
N ALA A 64 19.96 29.40 7.75
CA ALA A 64 19.75 29.54 9.18
C ALA A 64 20.93 28.92 9.96
N PRO A 65 21.37 29.54 11.06
CA PRO A 65 22.45 29.00 11.88
C PRO A 65 22.00 27.70 12.56
N GLU A 66 22.95 26.82 12.86
CA GLU A 66 22.69 25.53 13.51
C GLU A 66 21.97 25.66 14.86
N SER A 67 22.17 26.79 15.57
CA SER A 67 21.43 27.11 16.79
C SER A 67 19.90 27.19 16.62
N LYS A 68 19.41 27.30 15.38
CA LYS A 68 17.97 27.31 15.04
C LYS A 68 17.45 25.93 14.62
N LYS A 69 18.27 24.87 14.66
CA LYS A 69 17.85 23.50 14.29
C LYS A 69 16.65 23.00 15.10
N ALA A 70 16.53 23.39 16.37
CA ALA A 70 15.35 23.06 17.19
C ALA A 70 14.03 23.60 16.60
N VAL A 71 14.07 24.71 15.84
CA VAL A 71 12.89 25.23 15.12
C VAL A 71 12.50 24.30 13.99
N LEU A 72 13.47 23.82 13.19
CA LEU A 72 13.23 22.84 12.14
C LEU A 72 12.60 21.56 12.72
N GLU A 73 13.20 21.00 13.78
CA GLU A 73 12.72 19.79 14.45
C GLU A 73 11.29 19.97 14.99
N SER A 74 10.99 21.12 15.60
CA SER A 74 9.63 21.44 16.07
C SER A 74 8.61 21.47 14.94
N TYR A 75 8.94 22.06 13.79
CA TYR A 75 8.02 22.13 12.65
C TYR A 75 7.89 20.78 11.93
N GLN A 76 8.96 20.00 11.84
CA GLN A 76 8.88 18.62 11.33
C GLN A 76 7.98 17.76 12.23
N ALA A 77 8.07 17.88 13.55
CA ALA A 77 7.19 17.18 14.48
C ALA A 77 5.72 17.61 14.32
N LYS A 78 5.46 18.91 14.16
CA LYS A 78 4.09 19.42 13.86
C LYS A 78 3.57 18.87 12.53
N ALA A 79 4.42 18.83 11.50
CA ALA A 79 4.03 18.28 10.20
C ALA A 79 3.71 16.78 10.30
N ASN A 80 4.52 15.99 11.00
CA ASN A 80 4.23 14.59 11.27
C ASN A 80 2.87 14.43 11.98
N ALA A 81 2.59 15.25 13.00
CA ALA A 81 1.31 15.19 13.71
C ALA A 81 0.10 15.54 12.81
N GLU A 82 0.25 16.44 11.84
CA GLU A 82 -0.79 16.70 10.84
C GLU A 82 -0.94 15.54 9.84
N LEU A 83 0.16 14.91 9.44
CA LEU A 83 0.12 13.70 8.61
C LEU A 83 -0.54 12.54 9.34
N ASP A 84 -0.27 12.33 10.63
CA ASP A 84 -0.89 11.27 11.43
C ASP A 84 -2.42 11.40 11.42
N LYS A 85 -2.94 12.63 11.51
CA LYS A 85 -4.39 12.89 11.47
C LYS A 85 -5.03 12.55 10.12
N ALA A 86 -4.27 12.60 9.03
CA ALA A 86 -4.78 12.40 7.67
C ALA A 86 -4.52 10.98 7.14
N VAL A 87 -3.31 10.48 7.34
CA VAL A 87 -2.79 9.23 6.75
C VAL A 87 -2.16 8.31 7.79
N GLY A 88 -2.38 8.57 9.09
CA GLY A 88 -2.04 7.63 10.15
C GLY A 88 -2.72 6.28 9.93
N TRP A 89 -2.09 5.20 10.40
CA TRP A 89 -2.62 3.84 10.17
C TRP A 89 -4.04 3.66 10.73
N ASP A 90 -4.37 4.30 11.85
CA ASP A 90 -5.73 4.28 12.41
C ASP A 90 -6.78 4.90 11.48
N LYS A 91 -6.38 5.83 10.62
CA LYS A 91 -7.24 6.46 9.59
C LYS A 91 -7.37 5.61 8.34
N LEU A 92 -6.26 5.02 7.89
CA LEU A 92 -6.24 4.23 6.65
C LEU A 92 -6.78 2.81 6.84
N LYS A 93 -6.58 2.22 8.02
CA LYS A 93 -6.91 0.81 8.30
C LYS A 93 -8.36 0.45 7.95
N PRO A 94 -9.41 1.21 8.32
CA PRO A 94 -10.79 0.83 8.01
C PRO A 94 -11.04 0.71 6.49
N ASP A 95 -10.52 1.66 5.71
CA ASP A 95 -10.67 1.66 4.26
C ASP A 95 -9.86 0.53 3.62
N MET A 96 -8.66 0.26 4.14
CA MET A 96 -7.83 -0.87 3.70
C MET A 96 -8.49 -2.21 4.01
N VAL A 97 -9.01 -2.41 5.21
CA VAL A 97 -9.74 -3.64 5.57
C VAL A 97 -10.92 -3.84 4.62
N LYS A 98 -11.73 -2.79 4.42
CA LYS A 98 -12.88 -2.84 3.50
C LYS A 98 -12.45 -3.19 2.07
N LEU A 99 -11.36 -2.57 1.58
CA LEU A 99 -10.81 -2.85 0.25
C LEU A 99 -10.49 -4.34 0.11
N TYR A 100 -9.79 -4.93 1.08
CA TYR A 100 -9.38 -6.33 1.01
C TYR A 100 -10.54 -7.30 1.17
N THR A 101 -11.45 -7.07 2.14
CA THR A 101 -12.63 -7.93 2.32
C THR A 101 -13.64 -7.85 1.17
N SER A 102 -13.54 -6.82 0.31
CA SER A 102 -14.38 -6.71 -0.89
C SER A 102 -13.78 -7.41 -2.11
N ASN A 103 -12.48 -7.74 -2.08
CA ASN A 103 -11.75 -8.30 -3.22
C ASN A 103 -11.28 -9.74 -3.00
N PHE A 104 -11.21 -10.18 -1.74
CA PHE A 104 -10.83 -11.53 -1.36
C PHE A 104 -11.93 -12.12 -0.48
N SER A 105 -12.16 -13.42 -0.61
CA SER A 105 -12.91 -14.20 0.36
C SER A 105 -12.11 -14.40 1.65
N GLU A 106 -12.80 -14.76 2.73
CA GLU A 106 -12.15 -15.07 4.00
C GLU A 106 -11.14 -16.21 3.86
N GLN A 107 -11.47 -17.25 3.07
CA GLN A 107 -10.55 -18.37 2.86
C GLN A 107 -9.29 -17.95 2.09
N GLU A 108 -9.42 -17.11 1.06
CA GLU A 108 -8.25 -16.60 0.32
C GLU A 108 -7.35 -15.73 1.21
N LEU A 109 -7.93 -14.92 2.10
CA LEU A 109 -7.14 -14.16 3.08
C LEU A 109 -6.40 -15.07 4.06
N LYS A 110 -7.05 -16.15 4.55
CA LYS A 110 -6.39 -17.16 5.40
C LYS A 110 -5.21 -17.82 4.67
N ASP A 111 -5.39 -18.16 3.40
CA ASP A 111 -4.36 -18.80 2.59
C ASP A 111 -3.18 -17.83 2.34
N LEU A 112 -3.47 -16.54 2.06
CA LEU A 112 -2.45 -15.49 1.95
C LEU A 112 -1.68 -15.31 3.27
N ILE A 113 -2.38 -15.27 4.40
CA ILE A 113 -1.77 -15.17 5.74
C ILE A 113 -0.84 -16.37 5.98
N ALA A 114 -1.29 -17.59 5.71
CA ALA A 114 -0.51 -18.80 5.89
C ALA A 114 0.76 -18.77 5.02
N PHE A 115 0.63 -18.36 3.76
CA PHE A 115 1.77 -18.20 2.86
C PHE A 115 2.77 -17.17 3.39
N TYR A 116 2.33 -15.96 3.73
CA TYR A 116 3.23 -14.88 4.17
C TYR A 116 3.84 -15.10 5.56
N GLN A 117 3.23 -15.94 6.40
CA GLN A 117 3.83 -16.40 7.66
C GLN A 117 4.93 -17.45 7.45
N SER A 118 4.90 -18.22 6.37
CA SER A 118 5.90 -19.24 6.06
C SER A 118 7.30 -18.64 5.87
N PRO A 119 8.40 -19.41 6.09
CA PRO A 119 9.76 -18.95 5.81
C PRO A 119 9.96 -18.43 4.38
N LEU A 120 9.29 -19.08 3.41
CA LEU A 120 9.33 -18.66 2.01
C LEU A 120 8.59 -17.34 1.80
N GLY A 121 7.36 -17.20 2.31
CA GLY A 121 6.58 -15.97 2.17
C GLY A 121 7.26 -14.76 2.84
N GLN A 122 7.88 -14.95 4.00
CA GLN A 122 8.70 -13.91 4.63
C GLN A 122 9.92 -13.53 3.78
N LYS A 123 10.57 -14.51 3.14
CA LYS A 123 11.68 -14.25 2.22
C LYS A 123 11.20 -13.47 1.00
N VAL A 124 10.03 -13.80 0.45
CA VAL A 124 9.39 -13.08 -0.66
C VAL A 124 9.15 -11.62 -0.28
N LEU A 125 8.51 -11.34 0.87
CA LEU A 125 8.27 -9.96 1.33
C LEU A 125 9.55 -9.13 1.44
N LYS A 126 10.63 -9.74 1.93
CA LYS A 126 11.92 -9.06 2.13
C LYS A 126 12.70 -8.86 0.82
N GLN A 127 12.63 -9.82 -0.10
CA GLN A 127 13.49 -9.86 -1.29
C GLN A 127 12.85 -9.26 -2.53
N MET A 128 11.53 -9.33 -2.68
CA MET A 128 10.85 -8.88 -3.90
C MET A 128 11.15 -7.41 -4.25
N PRO A 129 11.13 -6.44 -3.31
CA PRO A 129 11.48 -5.05 -3.65
C PRO A 129 12.89 -4.92 -4.25
N ALA A 130 13.88 -5.66 -3.70
CA ALA A 130 15.25 -5.65 -4.20
C ALA A 130 15.35 -6.32 -5.58
N LEU A 131 14.66 -7.45 -5.78
CA LEU A 131 14.62 -8.14 -7.08
C LEU A 131 13.96 -7.26 -8.15
N THR A 132 12.86 -6.57 -7.83
CA THR A 132 12.21 -5.62 -8.74
C THR A 132 13.16 -4.48 -9.10
N ALA A 133 13.86 -3.89 -8.13
CA ALA A 133 14.83 -2.83 -8.37
C ALA A 133 15.99 -3.29 -9.27
N GLN A 134 16.57 -4.45 -9.00
CA GLN A 134 17.64 -5.03 -9.82
C GLN A 134 17.16 -5.37 -11.24
N SER A 135 15.93 -5.89 -11.37
CA SER A 135 15.33 -6.20 -12.68
C SER A 135 15.13 -4.94 -13.52
N ALA A 136 14.71 -3.83 -12.89
CA ALA A 136 14.60 -2.54 -13.54
C ALA A 136 15.97 -2.02 -14.01
N GLN A 137 17.02 -2.14 -13.19
CA GLN A 137 18.38 -1.75 -13.56
C GLN A 137 18.92 -2.54 -14.76
N ILE A 138 18.69 -3.86 -14.79
CA ILE A 138 19.07 -4.71 -15.93
C ILE A 138 18.37 -4.25 -17.20
N THR A 139 17.06 -3.98 -17.12
CA THR A 139 16.27 -3.51 -18.26
C THR A 139 16.76 -2.16 -18.76
N GLN A 140 17.04 -1.23 -17.86
CA GLN A 140 17.57 0.10 -18.17
C GLN A 140 18.90 0.01 -18.92
N ALA A 141 19.85 -0.80 -18.41
CA ALA A 141 21.15 -1.00 -19.06
C ALA A 141 21.02 -1.61 -20.48
N LYS A 142 20.07 -2.54 -20.67
CA LYS A 142 19.79 -3.10 -22.00
C LYS A 142 19.17 -2.07 -22.93
N LEU A 143 18.25 -1.24 -22.43
CA LEU A 143 17.62 -0.19 -23.22
C LEU A 143 18.63 0.87 -23.69
N GLU A 144 19.58 1.24 -22.84
CA GLU A 144 20.68 2.15 -23.18
C GLU A 144 21.48 1.66 -24.39
N SER A 145 21.73 0.34 -24.49
CA SER A 145 22.40 -0.23 -25.65
C SER A 145 21.58 -0.16 -26.96
N ALA A 146 20.26 -0.03 -26.86
CA ALA A 146 19.36 0.11 -28.00
C ALA A 146 19.17 1.57 -28.46
N VAL A 147 19.53 2.56 -27.61
CA VAL A 147 19.37 4.00 -27.91
C VAL A 147 19.95 4.40 -29.26
N PRO A 148 21.17 3.98 -29.66
CA PRO A 148 21.72 4.35 -30.97
C PRO A 148 20.87 3.85 -32.15
N ALA A 149 20.35 2.62 -32.06
CA ALA A 149 19.52 2.04 -33.11
C ALA A 149 18.17 2.76 -33.21
N VAL A 150 17.55 3.08 -32.07
CA VAL A 150 16.30 3.88 -32.03
C VAL A 150 16.53 5.28 -32.61
N ASN A 151 17.63 5.95 -32.25
CA ASN A 151 17.99 7.26 -32.79
C ASN A 151 18.22 7.22 -34.30
N LYS A 152 18.80 6.13 -34.82
CA LYS A 152 18.94 5.92 -36.26
C LYS A 152 17.56 5.81 -36.94
N LEU A 153 16.65 4.99 -36.40
CA LEU A 153 15.29 4.86 -36.94
C LEU A 153 14.54 6.20 -36.96
N LEU A 154 14.68 7.01 -35.90
CA LEU A 154 14.11 8.36 -35.85
C LEU A 154 14.68 9.29 -36.94
N THR A 155 15.98 9.19 -37.19
CA THR A 155 16.67 9.97 -38.24
C THR A 155 16.24 9.55 -39.65
N ASP A 156 16.15 8.23 -39.88
CA ASP A 156 15.74 7.66 -41.17
C ASP A 156 14.29 8.07 -41.48
N MET A 157 13.37 7.92 -40.51
CA MET A 157 11.97 8.35 -40.65
C MET A 157 11.84 9.85 -40.97
N GLY A 158 12.59 10.72 -40.28
CA GLY A 158 12.57 12.16 -40.57
C GLY A 158 13.03 12.49 -41.99
N SER A 159 14.01 11.74 -42.50
CA SER A 159 14.52 11.88 -43.87
C SER A 159 13.47 11.43 -44.90
N GLU A 160 12.77 10.33 -44.65
CA GLU A 160 11.70 9.81 -45.51
C GLU A 160 10.47 10.72 -45.56
N LEU A 161 10.10 11.33 -44.42
CA LEU A 161 8.96 12.23 -44.34
C LEU A 161 9.23 13.62 -44.97
N GLY A 162 10.43 13.85 -45.52
CA GLY A 162 10.78 15.14 -46.12
C GLY A 162 10.86 16.28 -45.11
N ALA A 163 10.99 15.97 -43.81
CA ALA A 163 11.16 16.96 -42.77
C ALA A 163 12.54 17.61 -42.94
N LYS A 164 12.60 18.74 -43.65
CA LYS A 164 13.77 19.62 -43.67
C LYS A 164 14.15 19.94 -42.22
N LYS A 165 15.40 19.65 -41.85
CA LYS A 165 16.04 20.20 -40.64
C LYS A 165 15.72 21.70 -40.55
N PRO A 166 15.36 22.24 -39.37
CA PRO A 166 15.44 23.69 -39.16
C PRO A 166 16.87 24.19 -39.36
#